data_AF-A0A2A2J7N3-F1
#
_entry.id   AF-A0A2A2J7N3-F1
#
_cell.length_a   1.000
_cell.length_b   1.000
_cell.length_c   1.000
_cell.angle_alpha   90.00
_cell.angle_beta   90.00
_cell.angle_gamma   90.00
#
_symmetry.space_group_name_H-M   'P 1'
#
loop_
_entity.id
_entity.type
_entity.pdbx_description
1 polymer ?
#
loop_
_entity_poly.entity_id
_entity_poly.type
_entity_poly.pdbx_seq_one_letter_code
_entity_poly.pdbx_strand_id
1 'polypeptide(L)'
;MCFPFSYEGCDGNENNFETESLCYNGCRPADQFSCPANSESKGTCHRGPDADKQCPEGTTCTPGGMLDYCCNSTIAKEWEHEYNSKECENGGKIVEEKFWYGDDVLRGSHCDHNFAMLLKLFIFVSASYFVSSQDACRLPVERGHDRCAGVRPGIRYHFDQRLQMCFPFSFEGCGGNGNSFGDESSCYATCKPTDKFICPANSPITGRCNGGPSTDRQCPRGSKCFPGDRNTDYCCDHHVQKEWEAEFNSMICPNGGKIVEQKFWFGGDILREASCDHK
;
A
#
# COMPACT_ATOMS: atom_id res chain seq x y z
N MET A 1 10.87 -0.13 8.96
CA MET A 1 9.44 0.20 8.82
C MET A 1 9.33 1.70 8.63
N CYS A 2 8.22 2.19 8.07
CA CYS A 2 8.05 3.59 7.72
C CYS A 2 7.14 4.26 8.70
N PHE A 3 7.62 5.32 9.35
CA PHE A 3 6.90 5.96 10.43
C PHE A 3 6.65 7.43 10.09
N PRO A 4 5.39 7.89 10.18
CA PRO A 4 5.08 9.28 9.93
C PRO A 4 5.66 10.15 11.04
N PHE A 5 6.22 11.30 10.67
CA PHE A 5 6.67 12.32 11.61
C PHE A 5 6.35 13.70 11.05
N SER A 6 6.29 14.71 11.93
CA SER A 6 6.12 16.10 11.50
C SER A 6 7.47 16.70 11.14
N TYR A 7 7.71 16.96 9.86
CA TYR A 7 8.92 17.63 9.40
C TYR A 7 8.76 19.15 9.51
N GLU A 8 9.58 19.79 10.35
CA GLU A 8 9.51 21.24 10.62
C GLU A 8 10.12 22.10 9.49
N GLY A 9 10.69 21.48 8.46
CA GLY A 9 11.13 22.15 7.23
C GLY A 9 12.64 22.41 7.11
N CYS A 10 13.44 22.12 8.14
CA CYS A 10 14.89 22.33 8.15
C CYS A 10 15.63 21.08 8.66
N ASP A 11 16.91 20.95 8.30
CA ASP A 11 17.86 19.98 8.88
C ASP A 11 17.40 18.50 8.86
N GLY A 12 16.57 18.14 7.88
CA GLY A 12 16.22 16.75 7.59
C GLY A 12 17.39 15.98 6.94
N ASN A 13 17.31 14.65 6.99
CA ASN A 13 18.22 13.75 6.28
C ASN A 13 17.46 12.92 5.23
N GLU A 14 18.15 11.99 4.57
CA GLU A 14 17.58 11.16 3.51
C GLU A 14 16.51 10.16 4.00
N ASN A 15 16.38 9.96 5.32
CA ASN A 15 15.28 9.21 5.94
C ASN A 15 14.04 10.10 6.19
N ASN A 16 13.65 10.85 5.15
CA ASN A 16 12.50 11.74 5.13
C ASN A 16 11.77 11.54 3.80
N PHE A 17 10.56 10.99 3.85
CA PHE A 17 9.80 10.62 2.68
C PHE A 17 8.44 11.31 2.68
N GLU A 18 8.03 11.81 1.53
CA GLU A 18 6.75 12.51 1.36
C GLU A 18 5.55 11.58 1.54
N THR A 19 5.72 10.28 1.22
CA THR A 19 4.67 9.28 1.40
C THR A 19 5.23 8.00 2.03
N GLU A 20 4.35 7.27 2.71
CA GLU A 20 4.64 5.95 3.26
C GLU A 20 5.17 4.99 2.19
N SER A 21 4.56 4.99 0.99
CA SER A 21 5.01 4.15 -0.11
C SER A 21 6.41 4.53 -0.60
N LEU A 22 6.76 5.81 -0.66
CA LEU A 22 8.12 6.24 -1.00
C LEU A 22 9.13 5.78 0.05
N CYS A 23 8.74 5.81 1.32
CA CYS A 23 9.54 5.24 2.39
C CYS A 23 9.70 3.72 2.22
N TYR A 24 8.64 2.94 1.97
CA TYR A 24 8.76 1.48 1.80
C TYR A 24 9.45 1.05 0.50
N ASN A 25 9.43 1.91 -0.52
CA ASN A 25 10.14 1.67 -1.77
C ASN A 25 11.62 2.06 -1.69
N GLY A 26 11.94 3.13 -0.96
CA GLY A 26 13.30 3.63 -0.76
C GLY A 26 14.06 2.94 0.39
N CYS A 27 13.33 2.52 1.41
CA CYS A 27 13.84 1.73 2.52
C CYS A 27 13.33 0.30 2.39
N ARG A 28 14.20 -0.70 2.55
CA ARG A 28 13.74 -2.09 2.60
C ARG A 28 12.72 -2.23 3.75
N PRO A 29 11.53 -2.83 3.51
CA PRO A 29 10.57 -3.07 4.59
C PRO A 29 11.28 -3.88 5.67
N ALA A 30 11.48 -3.24 6.82
CA ALA A 30 12.13 -3.91 7.93
C ALA A 30 11.25 -5.11 8.32
N ASP A 31 11.87 -6.27 8.34
CA ASP A 31 11.52 -7.38 9.23
C ASP A 31 10.33 -8.25 8.84
N GLN A 32 9.72 -8.03 7.66
CA GLN A 32 8.84 -9.06 7.12
C GLN A 32 9.68 -10.17 6.49
N PHE A 33 9.86 -11.24 7.27
CA PHE A 33 10.51 -12.48 6.83
C PHE A 33 12.04 -12.40 6.65
N SER A 34 12.72 -11.39 7.23
CA SER A 34 14.17 -11.18 7.17
C SER A 34 14.74 -10.76 8.53
N CYS A 35 16.06 -10.59 8.63
CA CYS A 35 16.70 -10.11 9.86
C CYS A 35 16.27 -8.70 10.27
N PRO A 36 16.21 -8.40 11.59
CA PRO A 36 15.85 -7.10 12.15
C PRO A 36 16.61 -5.92 11.56
N ALA A 37 15.94 -4.77 11.43
CA ALA A 37 16.41 -3.55 10.78
C ALA A 37 16.95 -3.80 9.36
N ASN A 38 16.49 -4.88 8.72
CA ASN A 38 17.04 -5.35 7.45
C ASN A 38 18.58 -5.54 7.49
N SER A 39 19.12 -5.98 8.64
CA SER A 39 20.52 -6.37 8.74
C SER A 39 20.81 -7.60 7.87
N GLU A 40 22.07 -7.76 7.46
CA GLU A 40 22.46 -8.95 6.68
C GLU A 40 22.36 -10.21 7.54
N SER A 41 21.72 -11.24 6.97
CA SER A 41 21.73 -12.59 7.54
C SER A 41 23.09 -13.24 7.33
N LYS A 42 23.66 -13.83 8.40
CA LYS A 42 24.90 -14.62 8.33
C LYS A 42 24.66 -16.12 8.14
N GLY A 43 23.42 -16.51 7.83
CA GLY A 43 23.03 -17.90 7.67
C GLY A 43 21.60 -18.18 8.11
N THR A 44 21.20 -19.44 7.97
CA THR A 44 19.90 -19.93 8.44
C THR A 44 20.08 -20.78 9.67
N CYS A 45 19.05 -20.85 10.49
CA CYS A 45 19.02 -21.64 11.72
C CYS A 45 17.67 -22.34 11.85
N HIS A 46 17.58 -23.26 12.81
CA HIS A 46 16.35 -23.96 13.17
C HIS A 46 16.01 -23.73 14.64
N ARG A 47 14.74 -23.38 14.88
CA ARG A 47 14.18 -23.20 16.21
C ARG A 47 14.37 -24.43 17.09
N GLY A 48 14.77 -24.19 18.34
CA GLY A 48 15.02 -25.23 19.33
C GLY A 48 15.84 -24.72 20.52
N PRO A 49 16.09 -25.56 21.53
CA PRO A 49 16.83 -25.18 22.74
C PRO A 49 18.28 -24.74 22.49
N ASP A 50 18.81 -25.02 21.29
CA ASP A 50 20.16 -24.68 20.86
C ASP A 50 20.18 -23.87 19.55
N ALA A 51 19.09 -23.14 19.24
CA ALA A 51 18.96 -22.38 18.00
C ALA A 51 20.12 -21.39 17.78
N ASP A 52 20.50 -20.65 18.82
CA ASP A 52 21.61 -19.68 18.76
C ASP A 52 22.98 -20.33 18.56
N LYS A 53 23.17 -21.58 18.98
CA LYS A 53 24.45 -22.29 18.82
C LYS A 53 24.72 -22.68 17.37
N GLN A 54 23.68 -22.71 16.53
CA GLN A 54 23.81 -22.93 15.09
C GLN A 54 24.34 -21.68 14.38
N CYS A 55 24.33 -20.52 15.05
CA CYS A 55 24.67 -19.25 14.47
C CYS A 55 26.14 -18.85 14.75
N PRO A 56 26.79 -18.14 13.81
CA PRO A 56 28.12 -17.57 14.02
C PRO A 56 28.18 -16.64 15.24
N GLU A 57 29.39 -16.44 15.79
CA GLU A 57 29.60 -15.53 16.91
C GLU A 57 29.07 -14.11 16.61
N GLY A 58 28.40 -13.51 17.59
CA GLY A 58 27.74 -12.21 17.45
C GLY A 58 26.41 -12.23 16.68
N THR A 59 25.86 -13.42 16.41
CA THR A 59 24.51 -13.58 15.84
C THR A 59 23.61 -14.47 16.70
N THR A 60 22.30 -14.23 16.61
CA THR A 60 21.23 -14.99 17.28
C THR A 60 20.23 -15.47 16.25
N CYS A 61 19.57 -16.59 16.51
CA CYS A 61 18.57 -17.15 15.63
C CYS A 61 17.25 -16.37 15.79
N THR A 62 16.94 -15.52 14.82
CA THR A 62 15.70 -14.74 14.80
C THR A 62 14.64 -15.47 13.95
N PRO A 63 13.40 -15.62 14.47
CA PRO A 63 12.30 -16.17 13.70
C PRO A 63 12.05 -15.40 12.40
N GLY A 64 11.99 -16.11 11.28
CA GLY A 64 11.59 -15.55 10.00
C GLY A 64 10.27 -16.13 9.49
N GLY A 65 9.93 -15.85 8.23
CA GLY A 65 8.68 -16.31 7.62
C GLY A 65 8.69 -17.80 7.30
N MET A 66 9.41 -18.16 6.24
CA MET A 66 9.57 -19.56 5.82
C MET A 66 10.80 -20.23 6.45
N LEU A 67 11.80 -19.45 6.83
CA LEU A 67 13.07 -19.90 7.42
C LEU A 67 13.45 -18.97 8.57
N ASP A 68 14.17 -19.48 9.58
CA ASP A 68 14.77 -18.67 10.64
C ASP A 68 16.21 -18.27 10.24
N TYR A 69 16.67 -17.10 10.69
CA TYR A 69 17.93 -16.50 10.23
C TYR A 69 18.88 -16.17 11.39
N CYS A 70 20.18 -16.33 11.16
CA CYS A 70 21.22 -15.86 12.07
C CYS A 70 21.45 -14.37 11.86
N CYS A 71 20.87 -13.56 12.76
CA CYS A 71 20.85 -12.11 12.68
C CYS A 71 21.77 -11.48 13.72
N ASN A 72 22.21 -10.25 13.50
CA ASN A 72 23.06 -9.53 14.44
C ASN A 72 22.41 -9.47 15.83
N SER A 73 23.09 -9.98 16.85
CA SER A 73 22.50 -10.11 18.20
C SER A 73 22.19 -8.76 18.85
N THR A 74 22.91 -7.69 18.53
CA THR A 74 22.65 -6.35 19.08
C THR A 74 21.36 -5.78 18.50
N ILE A 75 21.26 -5.81 17.17
CA ILE A 75 20.09 -5.30 16.44
C ILE A 75 18.85 -6.13 16.80
N ALA A 76 18.98 -7.44 16.89
CA ALA A 76 17.88 -8.31 17.29
C ALA A 76 17.40 -8.05 18.72
N LYS A 77 18.31 -7.69 19.65
CA LYS A 77 17.92 -7.32 21.02
C LYS A 77 17.24 -5.95 21.11
N GLU A 78 17.74 -4.97 20.36
CA GLU A 78 17.12 -3.65 20.25
C GLU A 78 15.71 -3.78 19.67
N TRP A 79 15.56 -4.57 18.60
CA TRP A 79 14.27 -4.89 18.01
C TRP A 79 13.33 -5.60 18.97
N GLU A 80 13.80 -6.63 19.70
CA GLU A 80 12.98 -7.38 20.66
C GLU A 80 12.52 -6.48 21.81
N HIS A 81 13.38 -5.55 22.25
CA HIS A 81 13.07 -4.54 23.26
C HIS A 81 11.99 -3.56 22.75
N GLU A 82 12.15 -3.04 21.53
CA GLU A 82 11.15 -2.16 20.91
C GLU A 82 9.85 -2.90 20.60
N TYR A 83 9.90 -4.18 20.25
CA TYR A 83 8.73 -4.99 19.89
C TYR A 83 7.90 -5.38 21.12
N ASN A 84 8.55 -5.73 22.23
CA ASN A 84 7.86 -6.27 23.41
C ASN A 84 7.71 -5.28 24.56
N SER A 85 8.24 -4.07 24.45
CA SER A 85 7.99 -3.06 25.47
C SER A 85 6.47 -2.84 25.60
N LYS A 86 5.99 -2.63 26.82
CA LYS A 86 4.56 -2.43 27.13
C LYS A 86 4.27 -1.04 27.67
N GLU A 87 5.30 -0.24 27.85
CA GLU A 87 5.23 1.06 28.47
C GLU A 87 6.04 2.06 27.65
N CYS A 88 5.53 3.28 27.57
CA CYS A 88 6.20 4.37 26.92
C CYS A 88 6.97 5.22 27.91
N GLU A 89 8.22 5.51 27.59
CA GLU A 89 9.01 6.45 28.36
C GLU A 89 8.39 7.86 28.28
N ASN A 90 8.52 8.63 29.38
CA ASN A 90 8.07 10.04 29.45
C ASN A 90 6.56 10.27 29.20
N GLY A 91 5.72 9.26 29.43
CA GLY A 91 4.27 9.41 29.36
C GLY A 91 3.70 9.50 27.95
N GLY A 92 4.47 9.06 26.94
CA GLY A 92 3.92 8.77 25.62
C GLY A 92 2.86 7.65 25.67
N LYS A 93 2.15 7.47 24.58
CA LYS A 93 1.14 6.47 24.32
C LYS A 93 1.59 5.61 23.16
N ILE A 94 1.25 4.33 23.23
CA ILE A 94 1.52 3.40 22.15
C ILE A 94 0.80 3.87 20.89
N VAL A 95 1.51 3.88 19.75
CA VAL A 95 0.94 4.28 18.48
C VAL A 95 0.22 3.08 17.87
N GLU A 96 -1.09 3.23 17.70
CA GLU A 96 -1.98 2.21 17.16
C GLU A 96 -2.61 2.73 15.87
N GLU A 97 -2.63 1.89 14.84
CA GLU A 97 -3.34 2.16 13.61
C GLU A 97 -4.68 1.42 13.61
N LYS A 98 -5.75 2.14 13.26
CA LYS A 98 -7.10 1.57 13.27
C LYS A 98 -7.37 0.81 11.98
N PHE A 99 -7.51 -0.50 12.08
CA PHE A 99 -8.00 -1.32 10.99
C PHE A 99 -9.45 -1.76 11.21
N TRP A 100 -10.08 -2.21 10.13
CA TRP A 100 -11.45 -2.70 10.13
C TRP A 100 -11.66 -4.00 10.95
N TYR A 101 -10.59 -4.69 11.32
CA TYR A 101 -10.60 -5.91 12.14
C TYR A 101 -10.09 -5.70 13.56
N GLY A 102 -9.73 -4.48 13.94
CA GLY A 102 -9.15 -4.13 15.23
C GLY A 102 -8.10 -3.05 15.10
N ASP A 103 -7.61 -2.57 16.24
CA ASP A 103 -6.48 -1.65 16.29
C ASP A 103 -5.19 -2.49 16.26
N ASP A 104 -4.29 -2.21 15.34
CA ASP A 104 -3.01 -2.91 15.19
C ASP A 104 -1.89 -1.98 15.65
N VAL A 105 -1.06 -2.47 16.57
CA VAL A 105 0.05 -1.68 17.13
C VAL A 105 1.10 -1.49 16.03
N LEU A 106 1.50 -0.25 15.77
CA LEU A 106 2.54 0.04 14.79
C LEU A 106 3.90 -0.47 15.33
N ARG A 107 4.30 -1.66 14.87
CA ARG A 107 5.53 -2.32 15.33
C ARG A 107 6.75 -1.48 14.94
N GLY A 108 7.65 -1.24 15.89
CA GLY A 108 8.80 -0.32 15.76
C GLY A 108 8.48 1.18 15.90
N SER A 109 7.21 1.56 16.13
CA SER A 109 6.79 2.92 16.54
C SER A 109 6.20 2.86 17.93
N HIS A 110 7.07 2.67 18.92
CA HIS A 110 6.60 2.25 20.25
C HIS A 110 5.76 3.32 20.96
N CYS A 111 6.00 4.62 20.70
CA CYS A 111 5.38 5.72 21.47
C CYS A 111 5.17 7.03 20.70
N ASP A 112 4.08 7.75 21.00
CA ASP A 112 3.82 9.12 20.55
C ASP A 112 4.70 10.13 21.32
N HIS A 113 5.95 10.28 20.92
CA HIS A 113 6.78 11.33 21.49
C HIS A 113 6.27 12.70 21.01
N ASN A 114 5.68 13.47 21.94
CA ASN A 114 5.29 14.87 21.74
C ASN A 114 6.54 15.75 21.53
N PHE A 115 7.09 15.78 20.32
CA PHE A 115 7.90 16.91 19.87
C PHE A 115 6.97 17.98 19.28
N ALA A 116 6.04 18.50 20.09
CA ALA A 116 5.20 19.65 19.74
C ALA A 116 4.40 20.18 20.95
N MET A 117 4.99 21.08 21.73
CA MET A 117 4.20 22.21 22.23
C MET A 117 4.64 23.42 21.43
N LEU A 118 3.80 23.88 20.49
CA LEU A 118 3.56 25.30 20.13
C LEU A 118 2.88 25.45 18.73
N LEU A 119 1.77 24.76 18.46
CA LEU A 119 0.91 25.16 17.32
C LEU A 119 -0.60 24.91 17.57
N LYS A 120 -1.13 25.45 18.67
CA LYS A 120 -2.60 25.55 18.88
C LYS A 120 -3.14 26.95 18.61
N LEU A 121 -2.71 27.63 17.54
CA LEU A 121 -3.17 29.01 17.25
C LEU A 121 -3.55 29.34 15.79
N PHE A 122 -3.59 28.38 14.86
CA PHE A 122 -4.04 28.66 13.48
C PHE A 122 -5.24 27.80 13.05
N ILE A 123 -6.29 27.77 13.87
CA ILE A 123 -7.64 27.50 13.37
C ILE A 123 -8.30 28.86 13.26
N PHE A 124 -8.24 29.52 12.11
CA PHE A 124 -9.28 30.42 11.58
C PHE A 124 -8.89 30.87 10.15
N VAL A 125 -9.86 30.78 9.23
CA VAL A 125 -9.86 31.23 7.83
C VAL A 125 -9.16 30.25 6.86
N SER A 126 -9.86 29.46 6.05
CA SER A 126 -10.93 29.83 5.13
C SER A 126 -11.90 28.66 4.89
N ALA A 127 -13.19 28.96 4.86
CA ALA A 127 -14.19 28.08 4.27
C ALA A 127 -13.94 28.00 2.76
N SER A 128 -13.14 27.03 2.35
CA SER A 128 -13.10 26.56 0.96
C SER A 128 -13.76 25.19 0.97
N TYR A 129 -14.87 25.12 0.24
CA TYR A 129 -15.72 23.96 -0.01
C TYR A 129 -15.01 22.62 0.21
N PHE A 130 -15.47 21.86 1.21
CA PHE A 130 -15.26 20.41 1.22
C PHE A 130 -15.94 19.88 -0.05
N VAL A 131 -15.16 19.69 -1.12
CA VAL A 131 -15.55 18.76 -2.17
C VAL A 131 -15.69 17.42 -1.46
N SER A 132 -16.88 16.85 -1.47
CA SER A 132 -17.11 15.51 -0.95
C SER A 132 -16.07 14.60 -1.62
N SER A 133 -15.29 13.86 -0.84
CA SER A 133 -14.21 13.01 -1.36
C SER A 133 -14.67 12.06 -2.46
N GLN A 134 -15.96 11.70 -2.48
CA GLN A 134 -16.58 10.86 -3.51
C GLN A 134 -16.86 11.57 -4.85
N ASP A 135 -17.00 12.89 -4.86
CA ASP A 135 -17.28 13.64 -6.11
C ASP A 135 -16.02 13.78 -6.96
N ALA A 136 -14.85 13.88 -6.32
CA ALA A 136 -13.55 13.88 -6.99
C ALA A 136 -13.36 12.63 -7.85
N CYS A 137 -13.77 11.48 -7.36
CA CYS A 137 -13.62 10.16 -8.02
C CYS A 137 -14.47 9.99 -9.29
N ARG A 138 -15.36 10.94 -9.59
CA ARG A 138 -16.21 10.94 -10.80
C ARG A 138 -15.72 11.91 -11.85
N LEU A 139 -14.67 12.69 -11.56
CA LEU A 139 -14.12 13.66 -12.49
C LEU A 139 -13.28 12.95 -13.57
N PRO A 140 -13.24 13.48 -14.80
CA PRO A 140 -12.35 12.96 -15.84
C PRO A 140 -10.89 13.16 -15.48
N VAL A 141 -9.98 12.40 -16.09
CA VAL A 141 -8.54 12.62 -15.93
C VAL A 141 -8.15 13.94 -16.56
N GLU A 142 -7.44 14.78 -15.81
CA GLU A 142 -6.85 16.01 -16.31
C GLU A 142 -5.34 16.03 -16.03
N ARG A 143 -4.56 15.89 -17.11
CA ARG A 143 -3.08 15.87 -17.05
C ARG A 143 -2.47 17.20 -16.59
N GLY A 144 -3.22 18.29 -16.66
CA GLY A 144 -2.72 19.62 -16.35
C GLY A 144 -1.84 20.18 -17.46
N HIS A 145 -0.86 21.01 -17.10
CA HIS A 145 0.14 21.56 -18.02
C HIS A 145 1.52 21.74 -17.36
N ASP A 146 2.56 21.88 -18.17
CA ASP A 146 3.98 21.98 -17.77
C ASP A 146 4.44 23.37 -17.29
N ARG A 147 3.61 24.40 -17.44
CA ARG A 147 3.98 25.81 -17.15
C ARG A 147 3.77 26.20 -15.69
N CYS A 148 4.38 25.49 -14.75
CA CYS A 148 4.37 25.90 -13.34
C CYS A 148 5.73 25.83 -12.66
N ALA A 149 5.91 26.70 -11.66
CA ALA A 149 7.06 26.68 -10.78
C ALA A 149 6.80 25.75 -9.59
N GLY A 150 7.69 24.80 -9.33
CA GLY A 150 7.80 24.10 -8.05
C GLY A 150 7.22 22.69 -7.96
N VAL A 151 6.33 22.27 -8.86
CA VAL A 151 5.81 20.88 -8.90
C VAL A 151 6.35 20.18 -10.14
N ARG A 152 6.94 18.99 -9.94
CA ARG A 152 7.54 18.22 -11.02
C ARG A 152 6.48 17.40 -11.76
N PRO A 153 6.55 17.29 -13.09
CA PRO A 153 5.81 16.28 -13.83
C PRO A 153 6.12 14.88 -13.28
N GLY A 154 5.14 13.99 -13.28
CA GLY A 154 5.30 12.66 -12.70
C GLY A 154 4.08 11.77 -12.86
N ILE A 155 4.19 10.52 -12.40
CA ILE A 155 3.06 9.59 -12.37
C ILE A 155 2.16 9.91 -11.19
N ARG A 156 0.87 10.00 -11.45
CA ARG A 156 -0.21 10.11 -10.46
C ARG A 156 -1.26 9.05 -10.75
N TYR A 157 -2.20 8.82 -9.83
CA TYR A 157 -3.27 7.83 -9.97
C TYR A 157 -4.62 8.52 -10.07
N HIS A 158 -5.54 7.98 -10.87
CA HIS A 158 -6.92 8.42 -10.96
C HIS A 158 -7.86 7.23 -10.81
N PHE A 159 -9.07 7.46 -10.30
CA PHE A 159 -10.10 6.45 -10.22
C PHE A 159 -10.92 6.42 -11.52
N ASP A 160 -10.91 5.28 -12.20
CA ASP A 160 -11.81 5.00 -13.31
C ASP A 160 -13.13 4.47 -12.76
N GLN A 161 -14.21 5.23 -12.92
CA GLN A 161 -15.52 4.88 -12.40
C GLN A 161 -16.15 3.69 -13.14
N ARG A 162 -15.80 3.42 -14.40
CA ARG A 162 -16.35 2.28 -15.17
C ARG A 162 -15.73 0.98 -14.68
N LEU A 163 -14.42 0.97 -14.48
CA LEU A 163 -13.65 -0.20 -14.05
C LEU A 163 -13.59 -0.33 -12.52
N GLN A 164 -13.95 0.73 -11.79
CA GLN A 164 -13.90 0.79 -10.33
C GLN A 164 -12.50 0.52 -9.79
N MET A 165 -11.50 1.07 -10.48
CA MET A 165 -10.08 0.85 -10.25
C MET A 165 -9.29 2.13 -10.30
N CYS A 166 -8.14 2.14 -9.62
CA CYS A 166 -7.18 3.23 -9.68
C CYS A 166 -6.13 2.92 -10.75
N PHE A 167 -5.92 3.85 -11.68
CA PHE A 167 -4.96 3.72 -12.78
C PHE A 167 -3.94 4.85 -12.78
N PRO A 168 -2.67 4.57 -13.10
CA PRO A 168 -1.65 5.58 -13.24
C PRO A 168 -1.88 6.43 -14.49
N PHE A 169 -1.51 7.71 -14.45
CA PHE A 169 -1.49 8.63 -15.58
C PHE A 169 -0.33 9.64 -15.48
N SER A 170 0.11 10.19 -16.61
CA SER A 170 1.14 11.24 -16.66
C SER A 170 0.54 12.59 -16.25
N PHE A 171 1.01 13.14 -15.13
CA PHE A 171 0.68 14.49 -14.68
C PHE A 171 1.78 15.47 -15.11
N GLU A 172 1.40 16.57 -15.78
CA GLU A 172 2.33 17.51 -16.40
C GLU A 172 2.91 18.53 -15.41
N GLY A 173 2.46 18.54 -14.15
CA GLY A 173 3.07 19.30 -13.06
C GLY A 173 2.11 20.26 -12.37
N CYS A 174 1.12 20.84 -13.04
CA CYS A 174 0.12 21.67 -12.37
C CYS A 174 -1.21 21.77 -13.11
N GLY A 175 -2.23 22.28 -12.40
CA GLY A 175 -3.61 22.22 -12.84
C GLY A 175 -4.22 20.85 -12.51
N GLY A 176 -5.16 20.42 -13.34
CA GLY A 176 -5.92 19.19 -13.13
C GLY A 176 -7.05 19.35 -12.11
N ASN A 177 -7.61 18.23 -11.69
CA ASN A 177 -8.76 18.19 -10.79
C ASN A 177 -8.55 17.17 -9.66
N GLY A 178 -9.59 16.98 -8.83
CA GLY A 178 -9.54 16.13 -7.64
C GLY A 178 -9.36 14.63 -7.91
N ASN A 179 -9.52 14.15 -9.15
CA ASN A 179 -9.27 12.74 -9.50
C ASN A 179 -7.77 12.51 -9.78
N SER A 180 -6.91 12.91 -8.84
CA SER A 180 -5.46 12.97 -9.02
C SER A 180 -4.73 12.71 -7.70
N PHE A 181 -4.32 11.47 -7.50
CA PHE A 181 -3.74 10.94 -6.28
C PHE A 181 -2.24 10.70 -6.43
N GLY A 182 -1.48 10.84 -5.33
CA GLY A 182 -0.02 10.66 -5.36
C GLY A 182 0.40 9.20 -5.53
N ASP A 183 -0.45 8.27 -5.10
CA ASP A 183 -0.20 6.83 -5.07
C ASP A 183 -1.51 6.04 -5.24
N GLU A 184 -1.39 4.75 -5.55
CA GLU A 184 -2.54 3.88 -5.81
C GLU A 184 -3.39 3.66 -4.55
N SER A 185 -2.75 3.53 -3.39
CA SER A 185 -3.41 3.27 -2.11
C SER A 185 -4.29 4.45 -1.70
N SER A 186 -3.80 5.69 -1.79
CA SER A 186 -4.57 6.90 -1.48
C SER A 186 -5.75 7.09 -2.44
N CYS A 187 -5.60 6.72 -3.71
CA CYS A 187 -6.71 6.66 -4.65
C CYS A 187 -7.79 5.67 -4.21
N TYR A 188 -7.42 4.43 -3.88
CA TYR A 188 -8.41 3.42 -3.44
C TYR A 188 -9.07 3.80 -2.11
N ALA A 189 -8.29 4.28 -1.13
CA ALA A 189 -8.80 4.71 0.15
C ALA A 189 -9.82 5.85 0.02
N THR A 190 -9.61 6.75 -0.95
CA THR A 190 -10.51 7.87 -1.20
C THR A 190 -11.73 7.45 -2.02
N CYS A 191 -11.54 6.66 -3.08
CA CYS A 191 -12.52 6.49 -4.15
C CYS A 191 -13.23 5.16 -4.18
N LYS A 192 -12.72 4.14 -3.49
CA LYS A 192 -13.33 2.81 -3.45
C LYS A 192 -14.17 2.65 -2.19
N PRO A 193 -15.51 2.62 -2.30
CA PRO A 193 -16.37 2.29 -1.17
C PRO A 193 -15.97 0.97 -0.50
N THR A 194 -16.09 0.95 0.83
CA THR A 194 -15.63 -0.16 1.70
C THR A 194 -16.34 -1.49 1.43
N ASP A 195 -17.46 -1.50 0.71
CA ASP A 195 -18.23 -2.68 0.32
C ASP A 195 -17.81 -3.29 -1.03
N LYS A 196 -16.80 -2.74 -1.72
CA LYS A 196 -16.47 -3.08 -3.13
C LYS A 196 -15.25 -3.98 -3.35
N PHE A 197 -15.13 -5.10 -2.64
CA PHE A 197 -13.94 -5.97 -2.75
C PHE A 197 -14.20 -7.40 -3.25
N ILE A 198 -15.42 -7.73 -3.68
CA ILE A 198 -15.80 -9.13 -3.90
C ILE A 198 -15.73 -9.57 -5.36
N CYS A 199 -16.32 -8.82 -6.30
CA CYS A 199 -16.41 -9.21 -7.70
C CYS A 199 -15.56 -8.29 -8.62
N PRO A 200 -15.02 -8.81 -9.74
CA PRO A 200 -14.26 -8.02 -10.71
C PRO A 200 -15.03 -6.79 -11.21
N ALA A 201 -14.31 -5.67 -11.36
CA ALA A 201 -14.85 -4.35 -11.70
C ALA A 201 -16.04 -3.90 -10.83
N ASN A 202 -16.14 -4.43 -9.61
CA ASN A 202 -17.29 -4.24 -8.73
C ASN A 202 -18.63 -4.62 -9.41
N SER A 203 -18.62 -5.66 -10.23
CA SER A 203 -19.86 -6.23 -10.75
C SER A 203 -20.74 -6.75 -9.61
N PRO A 204 -22.08 -6.70 -9.75
CA PRO A 204 -22.96 -7.22 -8.73
C PRO A 204 -22.73 -8.71 -8.48
N ILE A 205 -22.78 -9.10 -7.20
CA ILE A 205 -22.83 -10.51 -6.81
C ILE A 205 -24.13 -11.11 -7.36
N THR A 206 -24.00 -12.11 -8.23
CA THR A 206 -25.15 -12.80 -8.84
C THR A 206 -25.63 -13.99 -8.03
N GLY A 207 -24.84 -14.42 -7.05
CA GLY A 207 -25.14 -15.56 -6.18
C GLY A 207 -24.01 -15.86 -5.19
N ARG A 208 -24.20 -16.89 -4.38
CA ARG A 208 -23.16 -17.43 -3.49
C ARG A 208 -22.75 -18.82 -3.95
N CYS A 209 -21.51 -19.17 -3.67
CA CYS A 209 -20.96 -20.49 -3.93
C CYS A 209 -20.04 -20.89 -2.77
N ASN A 210 -19.63 -22.16 -2.75
CA ASN A 210 -18.62 -22.67 -1.82
C ASN A 210 -17.43 -23.14 -2.67
N GLY A 211 -16.23 -22.64 -2.41
CA GLY A 211 -15.08 -22.73 -3.32
C GLY A 211 -14.62 -24.14 -3.70
N GLY A 212 -14.04 -24.22 -4.88
CA GLY A 212 -13.44 -25.42 -5.46
C GLY A 212 -13.61 -25.47 -6.99
N PRO A 213 -12.75 -26.18 -7.74
CA PRO A 213 -12.75 -26.21 -9.22
C PRO A 213 -14.02 -26.81 -9.86
N SER A 214 -15.03 -27.19 -9.06
CA SER A 214 -16.28 -27.83 -9.51
C SER A 214 -17.54 -27.03 -9.18
N THR A 215 -17.43 -25.84 -8.59
CA THR A 215 -18.56 -25.14 -7.97
C THR A 215 -19.17 -24.02 -8.81
N ASP A 216 -18.65 -23.77 -10.02
CA ASP A 216 -19.27 -22.91 -11.05
C ASP A 216 -20.72 -23.32 -11.38
N ARG A 217 -21.06 -24.61 -11.21
CA ARG A 217 -22.43 -25.11 -11.43
C ARG A 217 -23.43 -24.57 -10.40
N GLN A 218 -22.96 -24.06 -9.27
CA GLN A 218 -23.79 -23.39 -8.25
C GLN A 218 -24.16 -21.97 -8.69
N CYS A 219 -23.43 -21.41 -9.66
CA CYS A 219 -23.66 -20.06 -10.13
C CYS A 219 -24.72 -19.99 -11.24
N PRO A 220 -25.47 -18.87 -11.32
CA PRO A 220 -26.37 -18.61 -12.44
C PRO A 220 -25.63 -18.65 -13.79
N ARG A 221 -26.37 -18.92 -14.87
CA ARG A 221 -25.82 -18.85 -16.23
C ARG A 221 -25.19 -17.48 -16.48
N GLY A 222 -23.96 -17.47 -16.99
CA GLY A 222 -23.21 -16.24 -17.22
C GLY A 222 -22.34 -15.81 -16.04
N SER A 223 -22.34 -16.56 -14.92
CA SER A 223 -21.50 -16.26 -13.76
C SER A 223 -20.55 -17.41 -13.41
N LYS A 224 -19.46 -17.08 -12.72
CA LYS A 224 -18.46 -18.03 -12.20
C LYS A 224 -18.23 -17.78 -10.70
N CYS A 225 -17.73 -18.79 -9.99
CA CYS A 225 -17.47 -18.71 -8.57
C CYS A 225 -16.10 -18.09 -8.28
N PHE A 226 -16.04 -17.12 -7.36
CA PHE A 226 -14.83 -16.41 -6.95
C PHE A 226 -14.63 -16.47 -5.44
N PRO A 227 -13.37 -16.60 -4.99
CA PRO A 227 -13.03 -16.47 -3.58
C PRO A 227 -13.47 -15.11 -3.04
N GLY A 228 -14.28 -15.12 -1.98
CA GLY A 228 -14.63 -13.89 -1.26
C GLY A 228 -13.87 -13.73 0.05
N ASP A 229 -14.33 -12.82 0.91
CA ASP A 229 -13.76 -12.65 2.24
C ASP A 229 -14.31 -13.70 3.23
N ARG A 230 -13.46 -14.14 4.17
CA ARG A 230 -13.87 -14.89 5.38
C ARG A 230 -14.79 -16.09 5.12
N ASN A 231 -14.39 -16.97 4.19
CA ASN A 231 -15.05 -18.27 3.89
C ASN A 231 -16.39 -18.21 3.13
N THR A 232 -16.75 -17.08 2.52
CA THR A 232 -17.91 -17.02 1.63
C THR A 232 -17.45 -16.68 0.22
N ASP A 233 -17.79 -17.54 -0.75
CA ASP A 233 -17.47 -17.32 -2.15
C ASP A 233 -18.69 -16.83 -2.91
N TYR A 234 -18.44 -16.07 -3.96
CA TYR A 234 -19.47 -15.31 -4.64
C TYR A 234 -19.47 -15.60 -6.14
N CYS A 235 -20.67 -15.67 -6.71
CA CYS A 235 -20.85 -15.76 -8.15
C CYS A 235 -20.75 -14.36 -8.74
N CYS A 236 -19.81 -14.15 -9.67
CA CYS A 236 -19.63 -12.89 -10.36
C CYS A 236 -19.82 -13.05 -11.87
N ASP A 237 -20.18 -11.97 -12.55
CA ASP A 237 -20.39 -11.97 -14.01
C ASP A 237 -19.09 -12.32 -14.76
N HIS A 238 -19.16 -13.39 -15.56
CA HIS A 238 -18.02 -13.89 -16.31
C HIS A 238 -17.63 -13.03 -17.50
N HIS A 239 -18.58 -12.26 -18.07
CA HIS A 239 -18.28 -11.34 -19.17
C HIS A 239 -17.51 -10.14 -18.63
N VAL A 240 -17.97 -9.57 -17.53
CA VAL A 240 -17.27 -8.46 -16.85
C VAL A 240 -15.88 -8.90 -16.39
N GLN A 241 -15.75 -10.12 -15.86
CA GLN A 241 -14.44 -10.68 -15.56
C GLN A 241 -13.53 -10.74 -16.80
N LYS A 242 -14.03 -11.25 -17.92
CA LYS A 242 -13.23 -11.36 -19.15
C LYS A 242 -12.80 -10.00 -19.69
N GLU A 243 -13.68 -9.01 -19.65
CA GLU A 243 -13.35 -7.64 -20.03
C GLU A 243 -12.30 -7.06 -19.08
N TRP A 244 -12.48 -7.22 -17.77
CA TRP A 244 -11.51 -6.80 -16.77
C TRP A 244 -10.15 -7.48 -16.94
N GLU A 245 -10.11 -8.80 -17.16
CA GLU A 245 -8.88 -9.56 -17.42
C GLU A 245 -8.23 -9.16 -18.75
N ALA A 246 -9.02 -8.88 -19.78
CA ALA A 246 -8.52 -8.40 -21.05
C ALA A 246 -7.85 -7.03 -20.87
N GLU A 247 -8.47 -6.10 -20.16
CA GLU A 247 -7.90 -4.77 -19.89
C GLU A 247 -6.68 -4.85 -18.94
N PHE A 248 -6.79 -5.61 -17.84
CA PHE A 248 -5.75 -5.72 -16.82
C PHE A 248 -4.54 -6.57 -17.25
N ASN A 249 -4.73 -7.56 -18.14
CA ASN A 249 -3.64 -8.38 -18.66
C ASN A 249 -3.26 -8.05 -20.10
N SER A 250 -3.86 -7.03 -20.72
CA SER A 250 -3.42 -6.61 -22.05
C SER A 250 -2.01 -6.02 -21.97
N MET A 251 -1.08 -6.68 -22.67
CA MET A 251 0.23 -6.13 -23.02
C MET A 251 0.19 -5.36 -24.36
N ILE A 252 -1.01 -4.99 -24.82
CA ILE A 252 -1.22 -4.29 -26.09
C ILE A 252 -2.05 -3.04 -25.82
N CYS A 253 -1.42 -1.93 -26.06
CA CYS A 253 -2.01 -0.62 -25.92
C CYS A 253 -2.88 -0.29 -27.14
N PRO A 254 -4.14 0.12 -26.95
CA PRO A 254 -4.95 0.66 -28.04
C PRO A 254 -4.19 1.80 -28.74
N ASN A 255 -4.29 1.88 -30.06
CA ASN A 255 -3.66 2.92 -30.89
C ASN A 255 -2.11 2.99 -30.84
N GLY A 256 -1.43 1.94 -30.37
CA GLY A 256 0.03 1.88 -30.37
C GLY A 256 0.70 2.67 -29.25
N GLY A 257 -0.01 2.92 -28.14
CA GLY A 257 0.56 3.47 -26.91
C GLY A 257 1.72 2.62 -26.35
N LYS A 258 2.56 3.20 -25.49
CA LYS A 258 3.69 2.51 -24.88
C LYS A 258 3.33 2.07 -23.46
N ILE A 259 3.63 0.82 -23.14
CA ILE A 259 3.60 0.32 -21.77
C ILE A 259 4.70 1.01 -20.98
N VAL A 260 4.36 1.53 -19.79
CA VAL A 260 5.34 2.06 -18.85
C VAL A 260 5.63 1.01 -17.79
N GLU A 261 6.90 0.85 -17.46
CA GLU A 261 7.37 -0.04 -16.42
C GLU A 261 7.86 0.80 -15.25
N GLN A 262 7.25 0.62 -14.08
CA GLN A 262 7.80 1.12 -12.82
C GLN A 262 8.89 0.15 -12.38
N LYS A 263 10.13 0.62 -12.34
CA LYS A 263 11.26 -0.19 -11.92
C LYS A 263 11.32 -0.24 -10.40
N PHE A 264 11.18 -1.44 -9.82
CA PHE A 264 11.50 -1.69 -8.42
C PHE A 264 12.85 -2.42 -8.30
N TRP A 265 13.36 -2.48 -7.08
CA TRP A 265 14.65 -3.10 -6.78
C TRP A 265 14.63 -4.64 -6.90
N PHE A 266 13.45 -5.26 -6.89
CA PHE A 266 13.25 -6.71 -7.08
C PHE A 266 12.78 -7.09 -8.51
N GLY A 267 12.71 -6.13 -9.42
CA GLY A 267 12.14 -6.29 -10.77
C GLY A 267 11.25 -5.10 -11.11
N GLY A 268 10.96 -4.87 -12.39
CA GLY A 268 9.97 -3.85 -12.76
C GLY A 268 8.55 -4.40 -12.72
N ASP A 269 7.59 -3.60 -12.25
CA ASP A 269 6.17 -3.86 -12.51
C ASP A 269 5.70 -3.01 -13.68
N ILE A 270 4.84 -3.61 -14.50
CA ILE A 270 4.18 -2.90 -15.58
C ILE A 270 3.09 -2.01 -14.98
N LEU A 271 3.21 -0.68 -15.17
CA LEU A 271 2.15 0.27 -14.92
C LEU A 271 1.10 0.11 -16.03
N ARG A 272 -0.07 -0.38 -15.64
CA ARG A 272 -1.18 -0.69 -16.55
C ARG A 272 -2.20 0.42 -16.46
N GLU A 273 -2.29 1.26 -17.47
CA GLU A 273 -3.43 2.16 -17.66
C GLU A 273 -4.48 1.47 -18.55
N ALA A 274 -5.77 1.77 -18.35
CA ALA A 274 -6.85 1.27 -19.22
C ALA A 274 -6.73 1.71 -20.70
N SER A 275 -5.87 2.68 -21.04
CA SER A 275 -5.69 3.19 -22.41
C SER A 275 -4.23 3.38 -22.86
N CYS A 276 -3.23 3.07 -22.01
CA CYS A 276 -1.80 3.21 -22.33
C CYS A 276 -1.30 4.58 -22.85
N ASP A 277 -1.90 5.68 -22.41
CA ASP A 277 -1.51 7.02 -22.79
C ASP A 277 -0.43 7.59 -21.84
N HIS A 278 0.70 6.90 -21.80
CA HIS A 278 1.90 7.41 -21.18
C HIS A 278 2.73 8.17 -22.23
N LYS A 279 2.49 9.48 -22.35
CA LYS A 279 3.47 10.39 -22.93
C LYS A 279 4.54 10.73 -21.92
#